data_AF-A0A7J6AGX4-F1
#
_entry.id   AF-A0A7J6AGX4-F1
#
_cell.length_a   1.000
_cell.length_b   1.000
_cell.length_c   1.000
_cell.angle_alpha   90.00
_cell.angle_beta   90.00
_cell.angle_gamma   90.00
#
_symmetry.space_group_name_H-M   'P 1'
#
loop_
_entity.id
_entity.type
_entity.pdbx_description
1 polymer ?
#
loop_
_entity_poly.entity_id
_entity_poly.type
_entity_poly.pdbx_seq_one_letter_code
_entity_poly.pdbx_strand_id
1 'polypeptide(L)'
;MPNLNVLNLMGNDIVRKIPDYRKSLILRLKQLQCLDDHPVFPKERAFAEAWAVGGLEKERKEGDLWQTRERRKIEESLDALRLLEENALERRRAREQQHHEENVSISGTSETVEGQNVSGEDLEQTEQEQEEEEEEEEEEEDIQVAIKDIPDLDDLDAVDIKTVPKEQILIEELN
;
A
#
# COMPACT_ATOMS: atom_id res chain seq x y z
N MET A 1 7.73 -24.83 -33.89
CA MET A 1 8.23 -23.45 -33.95
C MET A 1 8.53 -22.99 -32.53
N PRO A 2 9.74 -23.28 -32.02
CA PRO A 2 10.07 -23.10 -30.60
C PRO A 2 10.60 -21.70 -30.24
N ASN A 3 10.44 -20.69 -31.11
CA ASN A 3 10.89 -19.30 -30.90
C ASN A 3 9.86 -18.29 -31.48
N LEU A 4 8.59 -18.68 -31.60
CA LEU A 4 7.55 -17.83 -32.19
C LEU A 4 6.90 -16.98 -31.09
N ASN A 5 7.27 -15.71 -31.06
CA ASN A 5 6.81 -14.78 -30.01
C ASN A 5 5.69 -13.85 -30.50
N VAL A 6 5.67 -13.49 -31.78
CA VAL A 6 4.68 -12.57 -32.36
C VAL A 6 3.98 -13.26 -33.50
N LEU A 7 2.66 -13.25 -33.50
CA LEU A 7 1.83 -13.81 -34.56
C LEU A 7 0.73 -12.81 -34.94
N ASN A 8 0.60 -12.56 -36.24
CA ASN A 8 -0.51 -11.78 -36.79
C ASN A 8 -1.22 -12.61 -37.86
N LEU A 9 -2.49 -12.92 -37.63
CA LEU A 9 -3.41 -13.56 -38.56
C LEU A 9 -4.63 -12.69 -38.84
N MET A 10 -4.62 -11.40 -38.46
CA MET A 10 -5.66 -10.44 -38.82
C MET A 10 -5.93 -10.45 -40.33
N GLY A 11 -7.22 -10.39 -40.69
CA GLY A 11 -7.66 -10.43 -42.09
C GLY A 11 -7.69 -11.82 -42.72
N ASN A 12 -7.30 -12.88 -42.00
CA ASN A 12 -7.43 -14.25 -42.50
C ASN A 12 -8.75 -14.90 -42.05
N ASP A 13 -9.38 -15.68 -42.94
CA ASP A 13 -10.61 -16.43 -42.64
C ASP A 13 -10.46 -17.43 -41.49
N ILE A 14 -9.23 -17.84 -41.16
CA ILE A 14 -8.93 -18.78 -40.08
C ILE A 14 -9.36 -18.24 -38.72
N VAL A 15 -9.33 -16.92 -38.51
CA VAL A 15 -9.76 -16.26 -37.28
C VAL A 15 -11.26 -16.50 -37.03
N ARG A 16 -12.06 -16.60 -38.10
CA ARG A 16 -13.51 -16.86 -38.02
C ARG A 16 -13.87 -18.34 -37.90
N LYS A 17 -12.95 -19.22 -38.31
CA LYS A 17 -13.17 -20.69 -38.34
C LYS A 17 -12.82 -21.36 -37.01
N ILE A 18 -11.91 -20.77 -36.24
CA ILE A 18 -11.46 -21.35 -34.97
C ILE A 18 -12.31 -20.76 -33.82
N PRO A 19 -13.04 -21.59 -33.06
CA PRO A 19 -13.73 -21.13 -31.85
C PRO A 19 -12.69 -20.72 -30.80
N ASP A 20 -12.99 -19.64 -30.06
CA ASP A 20 -12.09 -19.06 -29.06
C ASP A 20 -10.65 -18.93 -29.59
N TYR A 21 -10.53 -18.42 -30.82
CA TYR A 21 -9.31 -18.36 -31.61
C TYR A 21 -8.08 -17.92 -30.80
N ARG A 22 -8.19 -16.82 -30.04
CA ARG A 22 -7.10 -16.28 -29.22
C ARG A 22 -6.68 -17.25 -28.12
N LYS A 23 -7.64 -17.75 -27.34
CA LYS A 23 -7.41 -18.70 -26.25
C LYS A 23 -6.78 -20.00 -26.76
N SER A 24 -7.29 -20.51 -27.87
CA SER A 24 -6.77 -21.70 -28.56
C SER A 24 -5.32 -21.55 -29.02
N LEU A 25 -4.94 -20.37 -29.54
CA LEU A 25 -3.57 -20.11 -29.97
C LEU A 25 -2.61 -19.93 -28.80
N ILE A 26 -3.02 -19.21 -27.75
CA ILE A 26 -2.22 -19.02 -26.53
C ILE A 26 -1.86 -20.38 -25.91
N LEU A 27 -2.79 -21.34 -25.94
CA LEU A 27 -2.58 -22.71 -25.48
C LEU A 27 -1.60 -23.52 -26.32
N ARG A 28 -1.73 -23.44 -27.64
CA ARG A 28 -0.88 -24.20 -28.58
C ARG A 28 0.53 -23.61 -28.67
N LEU A 29 0.66 -22.29 -28.53
CA LEU A 29 1.90 -21.54 -28.67
C LEU A 29 2.31 -20.94 -27.33
N LYS A 30 3.00 -21.75 -26.51
CA LYS A 30 3.38 -21.39 -25.13
C LYS A 30 4.30 -20.17 -25.01
N GLN A 31 5.05 -19.85 -26.05
CA GLN A 31 5.99 -18.72 -26.06
C GLN A 31 5.42 -17.46 -26.73
N LEU A 32 4.16 -17.49 -27.16
CA LEU A 32 3.54 -16.38 -27.86
C LEU A 32 3.36 -15.19 -26.91
N GLN A 33 4.06 -14.09 -27.17
CA GLN A 33 3.99 -12.84 -26.40
C GLN A 33 2.96 -11.86 -26.99
N CYS A 34 2.73 -11.88 -28.31
CA CYS A 34 1.77 -10.98 -28.96
C CYS A 34 0.94 -11.73 -30.01
N LEU A 35 -0.36 -11.43 -30.05
CA LEU A 35 -1.30 -11.94 -31.05
C LEU A 35 -2.17 -10.79 -31.58
N ASP A 36 -2.19 -10.58 -32.90
CA ASP A 36 -3.13 -9.68 -33.59
C ASP A 36 -3.25 -8.28 -32.94
N ASP A 37 -2.11 -7.65 -32.66
CA ASP A 37 -1.98 -6.32 -32.01
C ASP A 37 -2.16 -6.28 -30.49
N HIS A 38 -2.48 -7.41 -29.84
CA HIS A 38 -2.68 -7.45 -28.39
C HIS A 38 -1.62 -8.33 -27.70
N PRO A 39 -0.92 -7.81 -26.66
CA PRO A 39 0.01 -8.61 -25.89
C PRO A 39 -0.71 -9.72 -25.14
N VAL A 40 -0.02 -10.84 -24.93
CA VAL A 40 -0.51 -12.01 -24.19
C VAL A 40 0.08 -11.94 -22.79
N PHE A 41 -0.76 -11.58 -21.83
CA PHE A 41 -0.32 -11.46 -20.44
C PHE A 41 -0.22 -12.84 -19.75
N PRO A 42 0.66 -12.99 -18.75
CA PRO A 42 0.76 -14.23 -17.97
C PRO A 42 -0.57 -14.65 -17.33
N LYS A 43 -1.37 -13.69 -16.83
CA LYS A 43 -2.71 -13.92 -16.28
C LYS A 43 -3.66 -14.55 -17.30
N GLU A 44 -3.67 -14.04 -18.53
CA GLU A 44 -4.49 -14.59 -19.61
C GLU A 44 -4.06 -16.02 -19.97
N ARG A 45 -2.75 -16.27 -19.99
CA ARG A 45 -2.22 -17.61 -20.22
C ARG A 45 -2.65 -18.60 -19.14
N ALA A 46 -2.57 -18.20 -17.86
CA ALA A 46 -3.01 -19.05 -16.75
C ALA A 46 -4.48 -19.44 -16.89
N PHE A 47 -5.36 -18.50 -17.26
CA PHE A 47 -6.78 -18.79 -17.52
C PHE A 47 -7.00 -19.71 -18.72
N ALA A 48 -6.25 -19.49 -19.80
CA ALA A 48 -6.30 -20.35 -20.97
C ALA A 48 -5.90 -21.79 -20.61
N GLU A 49 -4.79 -21.97 -19.88
CA GLU A 49 -4.31 -23.27 -19.40
C GLU A 49 -5.30 -23.95 -18.45
N ALA A 50 -5.84 -23.24 -17.47
CA ALA A 50 -6.87 -23.77 -16.57
C ALA A 50 -8.10 -24.26 -17.35
N TRP A 51 -8.54 -23.49 -18.35
CA TRP A 51 -9.63 -23.89 -19.23
C TRP A 51 -9.31 -25.13 -20.06
N ALA A 52 -8.09 -25.26 -20.59
CA ALA A 52 -7.71 -26.47 -21.33
C ALA A 52 -7.73 -27.73 -20.47
N VAL A 53 -7.45 -27.61 -19.17
CA VAL A 53 -7.37 -28.75 -18.25
C VAL A 53 -8.74 -29.17 -17.72
N GLY A 54 -9.68 -28.24 -17.52
CA GLY A 54 -10.97 -28.57 -16.90
C GLY A 54 -12.13 -27.67 -17.29
N GLY A 55 -12.04 -27.03 -18.46
CA GLY A 55 -13.08 -26.19 -19.01
C GLY A 55 -13.37 -24.97 -18.15
N LEU A 56 -14.61 -24.49 -18.29
CA LEU A 56 -15.08 -23.24 -17.68
C LEU A 56 -15.00 -23.22 -16.15
N GLU A 57 -15.15 -24.38 -15.50
CA GLU A 57 -15.13 -24.45 -14.04
C GLU A 57 -13.73 -24.19 -13.46
N LYS A 58 -12.69 -24.75 -14.09
CA LYS A 58 -11.30 -24.49 -13.68
C LYS A 58 -10.87 -23.07 -14.01
N GLU A 59 -11.29 -22.55 -15.15
CA GLU A 59 -11.08 -21.14 -15.50
C GLU A 59 -11.67 -20.20 -14.45
N ARG A 60 -12.88 -20.48 -13.97
CA ARG A 60 -13.52 -19.68 -12.93
C ARG A 60 -12.74 -19.70 -11.63
N LYS A 61 -12.34 -20.88 -11.16
CA LYS A 61 -11.54 -21.04 -9.93
C LYS A 61 -10.20 -20.32 -10.01
N GLU A 62 -9.52 -20.40 -11.16
CA GLU A 62 -8.28 -19.66 -11.40
C GLU A 62 -8.55 -18.14 -11.43
N GLY A 63 -9.63 -17.72 -12.06
CA GLY A 63 -10.10 -16.34 -12.07
C GLY A 63 -10.35 -15.78 -10.67
N ASP A 64 -11.04 -16.56 -9.83
CA ASP A 64 -11.33 -16.19 -8.44
C ASP A 64 -10.04 -16.07 -7.63
N LEU A 65 -9.10 -17.02 -7.78
CA LEU A 65 -7.80 -16.97 -7.12
C LEU A 65 -7.00 -15.71 -7.48
N TRP A 66 -6.96 -15.37 -8.78
CA TRP A 66 -6.31 -14.15 -9.25
C TRP A 66 -6.97 -12.89 -8.71
N GLN A 67 -8.31 -12.86 -8.65
CA GLN A 67 -9.03 -11.72 -8.05
C GLN A 67 -8.78 -11.60 -6.56
N THR A 68 -8.78 -12.71 -5.82
CA THR A 68 -8.46 -12.71 -4.38
C THR A 68 -7.04 -12.24 -4.13
N ARG A 69 -6.06 -12.64 -4.96
CA ARG A 69 -4.68 -12.16 -4.85
C ARG A 69 -4.59 -10.65 -5.07
N GLU A 70 -5.27 -10.15 -6.08
CA GLU A 70 -5.27 -8.71 -6.38
C GLU A 70 -5.96 -7.90 -5.28
N ARG A 71 -7.11 -8.39 -4.80
CA ARG A 71 -7.83 -7.77 -3.68
C ARG A 71 -6.99 -7.74 -2.42
N ARG A 72 -6.29 -8.84 -2.11
CA ARG A 72 -5.44 -8.94 -0.93
C ARG A 72 -4.32 -7.88 -0.96
N LYS A 73 -3.67 -7.67 -2.11
CA LYS A 73 -2.64 -6.63 -2.23
C LYS A 73 -3.19 -5.24 -1.90
N ILE A 74 -4.40 -4.94 -2.37
CA ILE A 74 -5.06 -3.66 -2.09
C ILE A 74 -5.42 -3.57 -0.60
N GLU A 75 -6.00 -4.62 -0.05
CA GLU A 75 -6.37 -4.70 1.37
C GLU A 75 -5.16 -4.52 2.28
N GLU A 76 -4.05 -5.21 2.01
CA GLU A 76 -2.78 -5.07 2.72
C GLU A 76 -2.26 -3.61 2.68
N SER A 77 -2.37 -2.94 1.53
CA SER A 77 -1.97 -1.53 1.43
C SER A 77 -2.86 -0.59 2.24
N LEU A 78 -4.16 -0.87 2.32
CA LEU A 78 -5.10 -0.07 3.12
C LEU A 78 -4.90 -0.30 4.61
N ASP A 79 -4.62 -1.53 5.02
CA ASP A 79 -4.34 -1.87 6.41
C ASP A 79 -3.03 -1.23 6.89
N ALA A 80 -2.01 -1.15 6.03
CA ALA A 80 -0.79 -0.40 6.32
C ALA A 80 -1.05 1.09 6.57
N LEU A 81 -1.94 1.72 5.78
CA LEU A 81 -2.33 3.12 5.99
C LEU A 81 -3.12 3.31 7.29
N ARG A 82 -4.02 2.39 7.64
CA ARG A 82 -4.75 2.44 8.92
C ARG A 82 -3.80 2.37 10.11
N LEU A 83 -2.81 1.49 10.06
CA LEU A 83 -1.82 1.37 11.13
C LEU A 83 -1.01 2.66 11.28
N LEU A 84 -0.67 3.33 10.17
CA LEU A 84 0.02 4.62 10.22
C LEU A 84 -0.85 5.70 10.88
N GLU A 85 -2.14 5.77 10.53
CA GLU A 85 -3.08 6.72 11.12
C GLU A 85 -3.25 6.49 12.63
N GLU A 86 -3.40 5.23 13.06
CA GLU A 86 -3.49 4.86 14.47
C GLU A 86 -2.23 5.28 15.25
N ASN A 87 -1.05 4.98 14.71
CA ASN A 87 0.22 5.36 15.33
C ASN A 87 0.39 6.89 15.42
N ALA A 88 0.01 7.63 14.39
CA ALA A 88 0.08 9.09 14.39
C ALA A 88 -0.85 9.68 15.46
N LEU A 89 -2.06 9.14 15.60
CA LEU A 89 -3.01 9.57 16.61
C LEU A 89 -2.52 9.27 18.03
N GLU A 90 -1.91 8.11 18.25
CA GLU A 90 -1.30 7.76 19.54
C GLU A 90 -0.15 8.69 19.90
N ARG A 91 0.74 9.01 18.96
CA ARG A 91 1.82 9.98 19.16
C ARG A 91 1.29 11.35 19.57
N ARG A 92 0.27 11.86 18.85
CA ARG A 92 -0.38 13.13 19.17
C ARG A 92 -0.96 13.14 20.59
N ARG A 93 -1.70 12.08 20.97
CA ARG A 93 -2.26 11.95 22.33
C ARG A 93 -1.16 11.90 23.41
N ALA A 94 -0.04 11.25 23.14
CA ALA A 94 1.08 11.19 24.08
C ALA A 94 1.72 12.57 24.27
N ARG A 95 1.91 13.35 23.19
CA ARG A 95 2.38 14.74 23.25
C ARG A 95 1.42 15.62 24.05
N GLU A 96 0.13 15.55 23.78
CA GLU A 96 -0.91 16.31 24.50
C GLU A 96 -0.92 16.01 26.01
N GLN A 97 -0.66 14.75 26.42
CA GLN A 97 -0.57 14.37 27.83
C GLN A 97 0.68 14.90 28.52
N GLN A 98 1.83 14.88 27.83
CA GLN A 98 3.09 15.44 28.34
C GLN A 98 2.99 16.96 28.52
N HIS A 99 2.41 17.65 27.54
CA HIS A 99 2.21 19.09 27.59
C HIS A 99 1.26 19.51 28.73
N HIS A 100 0.26 18.69 29.05
CA HIS A 100 -0.63 18.92 30.20
C HIS A 100 0.07 18.71 31.56
N GLU A 101 1.02 17.76 31.65
CA GLU A 101 1.79 17.51 32.88
C GLU A 101 2.84 18.61 33.14
N GLU A 102 3.49 19.15 32.10
CA GLU A 102 4.44 20.27 32.23
C GLU A 102 3.78 21.60 32.60
N ASN A 103 2.62 21.92 32.00
CA ASN A 103 1.86 23.13 32.35
C ASN A 103 1.36 23.13 33.81
N VAL A 104 1.03 21.95 34.37
CA VAL A 104 0.66 21.80 35.80
C VAL A 104 1.88 21.94 36.72
N SER A 105 3.08 21.62 36.25
CA SER A 105 4.34 21.76 37.01
C SER A 105 4.85 23.21 37.07
N ILE A 106 4.68 23.99 36.00
CA ILE A 106 5.12 25.40 35.90
C ILE A 106 4.29 26.34 36.79
N SER A 107 3.05 25.99 37.14
CA SER A 107 2.21 26.78 38.05
C SER A 107 2.69 26.77 39.52
N GLY A 108 3.66 25.93 39.88
CA GLY A 108 4.08 25.69 41.26
C GLY A 108 5.16 26.62 41.85
N THR A 109 5.84 27.45 41.06
CA THR A 109 6.95 28.28 41.55
C THR A 109 6.88 29.72 41.04
N SER A 110 6.22 30.61 41.78
CA SER A 110 6.45 32.05 41.65
C SER A 110 6.53 32.69 43.05
N GLU A 111 7.76 32.72 43.59
CA GLU A 111 8.12 33.62 44.68
C GLU A 111 8.43 35.00 44.11
N THR A 112 7.79 36.00 44.72
CA THR A 112 7.78 37.44 44.44
C THR A 112 9.16 38.08 44.28
N VAL A 113 9.38 38.84 43.19
CA VAL A 113 10.18 40.09 43.22
C VAL A 113 9.59 41.12 42.24
N GLU A 114 9.21 42.28 42.79
CA GLU A 114 8.69 43.44 42.05
C GLU A 114 9.74 44.14 41.18
N GLY A 115 9.30 44.60 40.00
CA GLY A 115 9.66 45.93 39.52
C GLY A 115 10.44 46.02 38.21
N GLN A 116 9.73 46.03 37.07
CA GLN A 116 9.85 47.04 36.00
C GLN A 116 8.88 46.71 34.87
N ASN A 117 7.95 47.64 34.59
CA ASN A 117 7.01 47.57 33.48
C ASN A 117 7.76 47.49 32.14
N VAL A 118 7.77 46.30 31.54
CA VAL A 118 7.81 46.09 30.09
C VAL A 118 6.63 45.17 29.78
N SER A 119 5.79 45.55 28.83
CA SER A 119 4.51 44.91 28.52
C SER A 119 4.67 43.42 28.23
N GLY A 120 4.13 42.58 29.13
CA GLY A 120 4.23 41.11 29.09
C GLY A 120 3.36 40.42 28.04
N GLU A 121 2.71 41.16 27.14
CA GLU A 121 1.86 40.57 26.08
C GLU A 121 2.66 40.21 24.81
N ASP A 122 3.86 40.77 24.61
CA ASP A 122 4.72 40.50 23.43
C ASP A 122 5.61 39.26 23.59
N LEU A 123 5.88 38.82 24.82
CA LEU A 123 6.77 37.66 25.10
C LEU A 123 6.03 36.32 25.02
N GLU A 124 4.77 36.25 25.48
CA GLU A 124 3.96 35.02 25.38
C GLU A 124 3.53 34.71 23.94
N GLN A 125 3.29 35.74 23.12
CA GLN A 125 2.97 35.55 21.69
C GLN A 125 4.18 35.05 20.89
N THR A 126 5.39 35.49 21.24
CA THR A 126 6.60 35.08 20.53
C THR A 126 7.08 33.69 20.89
N GLU A 127 6.79 33.21 22.11
CA GLU A 127 7.08 31.82 22.52
C GLU A 127 6.07 30.84 21.92
N GLN A 128 4.77 31.19 21.87
CA GLN A 128 3.75 30.35 21.22
C GLN A 128 3.95 30.23 19.70
N GLU A 129 4.31 31.32 19.02
CA GLU A 129 4.60 31.29 17.58
C GLU A 129 5.85 30.45 17.26
N GLN A 130 6.85 30.43 18.16
CA GLN A 130 8.06 29.60 18.00
C GLN A 130 7.79 28.12 18.25
N GLU A 131 6.96 27.78 19.26
CA GLU A 131 6.54 26.39 19.51
C GLU A 131 5.69 25.83 18.37
N GLU A 132 4.79 26.63 17.78
CA GLU A 132 4.01 26.22 16.60
C GLU A 132 4.90 26.01 15.36
N GLU A 133 5.90 26.88 15.12
CA GLU A 133 6.86 26.70 14.02
C GLU A 133 7.75 25.44 14.21
N GLU A 134 8.20 25.15 15.44
CA GLU A 134 8.98 23.94 15.74
C GLU A 134 8.13 22.65 15.58
N GLU A 135 6.85 22.67 15.95
CA GLU A 135 5.93 21.55 15.73
C GLU A 135 5.66 21.30 14.23
N GLU A 136 5.49 22.35 13.43
CA GLU A 136 5.32 22.23 11.98
C GLU A 136 6.58 21.66 11.30
N GLU A 137 7.78 22.09 11.72
CA GLU A 137 9.05 21.56 11.21
C GLU A 137 9.24 20.07 11.57
N GLU A 138 8.92 19.66 12.82
CA GLU A 138 8.98 18.25 13.21
C GLU A 138 7.96 17.37 12.46
N GLU A 139 6.73 17.86 12.25
CA GLU A 139 5.74 17.14 11.43
C GLU A 139 6.19 16.98 9.98
N GLU A 140 6.78 18.03 9.38
CA GLU A 140 7.35 17.95 8.03
C GLU A 140 8.52 16.96 7.95
N GLU A 141 9.39 16.92 8.97
CA GLU A 141 10.48 15.95 9.03
C GLU A 141 9.96 14.51 9.17
N ASP A 142 8.99 14.26 10.04
CA ASP A 142 8.36 12.94 10.21
C ASP A 142 7.68 12.46 8.92
N ILE A 143 6.98 13.35 8.21
CA ILE A 143 6.38 13.05 6.90
C ILE A 143 7.47 12.72 5.87
N GLN A 144 8.57 13.48 5.83
CA GLN A 144 9.67 13.24 4.89
C GLN A 144 10.41 11.94 5.17
N VAL A 145 10.59 11.56 6.43
CA VAL A 145 11.19 10.29 6.84
C VAL A 145 10.26 9.13 6.45
N ALA A 146 8.96 9.25 6.71
CA ALA A 146 7.98 8.23 6.33
C ALA A 146 7.92 7.99 4.82
N ILE A 147 8.08 9.02 3.99
CA ILE A 147 8.10 8.88 2.52
C ILE A 147 9.39 8.19 2.03
N LYS A 148 10.54 8.42 2.66
CA LYS A 148 11.83 7.79 2.29
C LYS A 148 11.86 6.29 2.57
N ASP A 149 11.08 5.83 3.53
CA ASP A 149 11.01 4.41 3.93
C ASP A 149 9.93 3.62 3.16
N ILE A 150 9.20 4.26 2.23
CA ILE A 150 8.29 3.56 1.32
C ILE A 150 9.14 2.80 0.29
N PRO A 151 9.01 1.46 0.19
CA PRO A 151 9.73 0.70 -0.82
C PRO A 151 9.30 1.15 -2.22
N ASP A 152 10.29 1.31 -3.11
CA ASP A 152 10.05 1.68 -4.50
C ASP A 152 9.05 0.69 -5.14
N LEU A 153 8.14 1.21 -5.96
CA LEU A 153 7.04 0.44 -6.56
C LEU A 153 7.52 -0.78 -7.38
N ASP A 154 8.78 -0.76 -7.81
CA ASP A 154 9.43 -1.79 -8.61
C ASP A 154 10.04 -2.94 -7.77
N ASP A 155 10.14 -2.80 -6.44
CA ASP A 155 10.76 -3.80 -5.54
C ASP A 155 9.76 -4.78 -4.89
N LEU A 156 8.46 -4.60 -5.12
CA LEU A 156 7.40 -5.45 -4.55
C LEU A 156 7.38 -6.89 -5.08
N ASP A 157 8.12 -7.18 -6.16
CA ASP A 157 8.27 -8.53 -6.71
C ASP A 157 9.40 -9.33 -6.03
N ALA A 158 10.27 -8.70 -5.22
CA ALA A 158 11.44 -9.33 -4.62
C ALA A 158 11.29 -9.73 -3.14
N VAL A 159 10.20 -9.33 -2.47
CA VAL A 159 9.99 -9.66 -1.04
C VAL A 159 9.39 -11.06 -0.91
N ASP A 160 10.20 -12.05 -0.55
CA ASP A 160 9.73 -13.40 -0.22
C ASP A 160 8.95 -13.34 1.12
N ILE A 161 7.62 -13.29 1.02
CA ILE A 161 6.63 -13.09 2.11
C ILE A 161 6.74 -14.14 3.25
N LYS A 162 7.64 -15.12 3.12
CA LYS A 162 7.89 -16.17 4.12
C LYS A 162 8.69 -15.72 5.34
N THR A 163 9.37 -14.57 5.29
CA THR A 163 10.21 -14.07 6.40
C THR A 163 9.53 -13.09 7.34
N VAL A 164 8.31 -12.63 7.03
CA VAL A 164 7.55 -11.77 7.95
C VAL A 164 7.03 -12.63 9.10
N PRO A 165 7.39 -12.31 10.37
CA PRO A 165 6.90 -13.07 11.51
C PRO A 165 5.37 -12.93 11.57
N LYS A 166 4.67 -14.05 11.38
CA LYS A 166 3.23 -14.13 11.62
C LYS A 166 3.00 -14.06 13.11
N GLU A 167 2.67 -12.88 13.62
CA GLU A 167 2.09 -12.79 14.96
C GLU A 167 0.70 -13.45 14.92
N GLN A 168 0.57 -14.56 15.65
CA GLN A 168 -0.66 -15.31 15.77
C GLN A 168 -1.63 -14.49 16.64
N ILE A 169 -2.60 -13.84 16.03
CA ILE A 169 -3.73 -13.29 16.76
C ILE A 169 -4.61 -14.46 17.20
N LEU A 170 -4.51 -14.84 18.47
CA LEU A 170 -5.44 -15.72 19.18
C LEU A 170 -6.78 -14.98 19.29
N ILE A 171 -7.74 -15.35 18.45
CA ILE A 171 -9.13 -14.91 18.64
C ILE A 171 -9.72 -15.84 19.69
N GLU A 172 -9.77 -15.36 20.94
CA GLU A 172 -10.58 -15.98 21.98
C GLU A 172 -12.05 -15.84 21.61
N GLU A 173 -12.70 -16.98 21.35
CA GLU A 173 -14.14 -17.09 21.17
C GLU A 173 -14.86 -16.62 22.43
N LEU A 174 -15.56 -15.48 22.35
CA LEU A 174 -16.53 -15.05 23.36
C LEU A 174 -17.90 -15.66 23.03
N ASN A 175 -18.41 -16.37 24.04
CA ASN A 175 -19.69 -17.09 24.14
C ASN A 175 -20.91 -16.41 23.52
#